data_AF-A0A2Z3R300-F1
#
_entry.id   AF-A0A2Z3R300-F1
#
_cell.length_a   1.000
_cell.length_b   1.000
_cell.length_c   1.000
_cell.angle_alpha   90.00
_cell.angle_beta   90.00
_cell.angle_gamma   90.00
#
_symmetry.space_group_name_H-M   'P 1'
#
loop_
_entity.id
_entity.type
_entity.pdbx_description
1 polymer ?
#
loop_
_entity_poly.entity_id
_entity_poly.type
_entity_poly.pdbx_seq_one_letter_code
_entity_poly.pdbx_strand_id
1 'polypeptide(L)'
;MTGARARPIPIQDPVMTFLQLLQALEQRLGHVHLPIRPQAARLPEVFDGCGLHHELAVTLVRAIYSENRCRHVRDRVSAEACLRAVAPIHAAVAHADHTDVDTYRFSEGFLAAVQAVFEQKPRSRPPKVREPRGQLLSFPLTRRRAHR
;
A
#
# COMPACT_ATOMS: atom_id res chain seq x y z
N MET A 1 -27.15 10.97 -40.38
CA MET A 1 -26.28 11.58 -39.34
C MET A 1 -26.31 10.64 -38.13
N THR A 2 -25.39 9.68 -38.08
CA THR A 2 -25.41 8.60 -37.09
C THR A 2 -24.31 8.88 -36.07
N GLY A 3 -24.71 9.35 -34.88
CA GLY A 3 -23.79 9.69 -33.80
C GLY A 3 -23.02 8.46 -33.34
N ALA A 4 -21.72 8.43 -33.64
CA ALA A 4 -20.81 7.44 -33.09
C ALA A 4 -20.73 7.65 -31.57
N ARG A 5 -21.36 6.74 -30.81
CA ARG A 5 -21.16 6.65 -29.36
C ARG A 5 -19.68 6.41 -29.10
N ALA A 6 -19.01 7.42 -28.57
CA ALA A 6 -17.65 7.31 -28.06
C ALA A 6 -17.63 6.14 -27.06
N ARG A 7 -16.92 5.06 -27.40
CA ARG A 7 -16.62 4.01 -26.44
C ARG A 7 -15.79 4.65 -25.33
N PRO A 8 -16.14 4.47 -24.04
CA PRO A 8 -15.30 4.96 -22.97
C PRO A 8 -13.90 4.37 -23.17
N ILE A 9 -12.92 5.25 -23.33
CA ILE A 9 -11.51 4.90 -23.39
C ILE A 9 -11.23 4.16 -22.07
N PRO A 10 -10.67 2.93 -22.07
CA PRO A 10 -10.29 2.30 -20.82
C PRO A 10 -9.25 3.21 -20.19
N ILE A 11 -9.63 3.84 -19.08
CA ILE A 11 -8.70 4.54 -18.20
C ILE A 11 -7.65 3.47 -17.89
N GLN A 12 -6.40 3.73 -18.28
CA GLN A 12 -5.31 2.81 -18.01
C GLN A 12 -5.13 2.78 -16.50
N ASP A 13 -5.85 1.88 -15.82
CA ASP A 13 -5.55 1.51 -14.46
C ASP A 13 -4.08 1.10 -14.43
N PRO A 14 -3.28 1.58 -13.48
CA PRO A 14 -1.90 1.14 -13.35
C PRO A 14 -1.91 -0.39 -13.32
N VAL A 15 -1.23 -1.01 -14.28
CA VAL A 15 -1.18 -2.47 -14.41
C VAL A 15 -0.42 -3.01 -13.20
N MET A 16 -1.17 -3.31 -12.14
CA MET A 16 -0.66 -3.77 -10.86
C MET A 16 -1.19 -5.17 -10.60
N THR A 17 -0.33 -6.04 -10.09
CA THR A 17 -0.71 -7.36 -9.62
C THR A 17 -1.19 -7.30 -8.18
N PHE A 18 -1.94 -8.30 -7.74
CA PHE A 18 -2.39 -8.41 -6.36
C PHE A 18 -1.21 -8.35 -5.37
N LEU A 19 -0.12 -9.06 -5.62
CA LEU A 19 1.06 -9.03 -4.75
C LEU A 19 1.72 -7.63 -4.70
N GLN A 20 1.78 -6.92 -5.84
CA GLN A 20 2.30 -5.55 -5.87
C GLN A 20 1.42 -4.59 -5.08
N LEU A 21 0.09 -4.74 -5.14
CA LEU A 21 -0.83 -3.96 -4.32
C LEU A 21 -0.53 -4.17 -2.83
N LEU A 22 -0.41 -5.43 -2.39
CA LEU A 22 -0.12 -5.73 -0.99
C LEU A 22 1.22 -5.16 -0.51
N GLN A 23 2.27 -5.25 -1.34
CA GLN A 23 3.56 -4.62 -1.04
C GLN A 23 3.44 -3.09 -0.93
N ALA A 24 2.65 -2.45 -1.80
CA ALA A 24 2.42 -1.01 -1.74
C ALA A 24 1.61 -0.61 -0.50
N LEU A 25 0.68 -1.46 -0.05
CA LEU A 25 -0.07 -1.27 1.20
C LEU A 25 0.84 -1.43 2.42
N GLU A 26 1.69 -2.45 2.44
CA GLU A 26 2.70 -2.65 3.50
C GLU A 26 3.62 -1.44 3.63
N GLN A 27 4.11 -0.87 2.52
CA GLN A 27 4.95 0.33 2.54
C GLN A 27 4.25 1.57 3.13
N ARG A 28 2.92 1.62 3.05
CA ARG A 28 2.12 2.78 3.50
C ARG A 28 1.61 2.61 4.92
N LEU A 29 1.11 1.42 5.24
CA LEU A 29 0.54 1.10 6.55
C LEU A 29 1.63 0.68 7.56
N GLY A 30 2.77 0.22 7.07
CA GLY A 30 3.86 -0.31 7.87
C GLY A 30 3.78 -1.83 8.05
N HIS A 31 4.96 -2.44 8.13
CA HIS A 31 5.14 -3.89 8.28
C HIS A 31 4.45 -4.47 9.52
N VAL A 32 4.32 -3.67 10.59
CA VAL A 32 3.67 -4.07 11.85
C VAL A 32 2.19 -4.39 11.66
N HIS A 33 1.52 -3.70 10.73
CA HIS A 33 0.10 -3.90 10.46
C HIS A 33 -0.14 -4.95 9.37
N LEU A 34 0.76 -5.01 8.38
CA LEU A 34 0.60 -5.87 7.21
C LEU A 34 1.94 -6.51 6.81
N PRO A 35 2.42 -7.53 7.53
CA PRO A 35 3.69 -8.17 7.21
C PRO A 35 3.53 -9.06 5.97
N ILE A 36 3.98 -8.59 4.81
CA ILE A 36 3.81 -9.29 3.52
C ILE A 36 5.10 -9.99 3.13
N ARG A 37 5.01 -11.26 2.74
CA ARG A 37 6.10 -12.01 2.10
C ARG A 37 6.22 -11.61 0.63
N PRO A 38 7.31 -10.96 0.20
CA PRO A 38 7.43 -10.48 -1.17
C PRO A 38 7.49 -11.60 -2.22
N GLN A 39 7.95 -12.79 -1.82
CA GLN A 39 8.13 -13.96 -2.70
C GLN A 39 6.96 -14.96 -2.62
N ALA A 40 5.83 -14.60 -1.99
CA ALA A 40 4.68 -15.50 -1.87
C ALA A 40 4.21 -15.98 -3.24
N ALA A 41 4.04 -17.30 -3.40
CA ALA A 41 3.52 -17.90 -4.62
C ALA A 41 2.01 -18.11 -4.56
N ARG A 42 1.45 -18.20 -3.34
CA ARG A 42 0.05 -18.52 -3.07
C ARG A 42 -0.52 -17.60 -1.99
N LEU A 43 -1.83 -17.39 -2.00
CA LEU A 43 -2.54 -16.56 -1.02
C LEU A 43 -2.23 -16.89 0.46
N PRO A 44 -2.20 -18.17 0.91
CA PRO A 44 -1.87 -18.49 2.30
C PRO A 44 -0.42 -18.16 2.69
N GLU A 45 0.48 -18.00 1.72
CA GLU A 45 1.89 -17.68 1.96
C GLU A 45 2.16 -16.17 1.97
N VAL A 46 1.13 -15.35 1.71
CA VAL A 46 1.27 -13.89 1.57
C VAL A 46 1.67 -13.21 2.87
N PHE A 47 1.25 -13.73 4.02
CA PHE A 47 1.58 -13.14 5.31
C PHE A 47 2.85 -13.77 5.89
N ASP A 48 3.80 -12.95 6.35
CA ASP A 48 5.03 -13.41 6.98
C ASP A 48 4.85 -13.74 8.48
N GLY A 49 3.74 -13.28 9.06
CA GLY A 49 3.37 -13.51 10.45
C GLY A 49 2.02 -12.88 10.80
N CYS A 50 1.75 -12.77 12.11
CA CYS A 50 0.55 -12.12 12.63
C CYS A 50 0.81 -10.62 12.82
N GLY A 51 0.17 -9.77 12.02
CA GLY A 51 0.14 -8.32 12.25
C GLY A 51 -0.84 -7.94 13.38
N LEU A 52 -0.78 -6.68 13.85
CA LEU A 52 -1.60 -6.20 14.97
C LEU A 52 -3.11 -6.49 14.82
N HIS A 53 -3.65 -6.33 13.61
CA HIS A 53 -5.07 -6.60 13.31
C HIS A 53 -5.20 -7.74 12.29
N HIS A 54 -4.48 -8.85 12.51
CA HIS A 54 -4.33 -9.94 11.55
C HIS A 54 -5.66 -10.43 10.94
N GLU A 55 -6.69 -10.68 11.76
CA GLU A 55 -7.99 -11.18 11.27
C GLU A 55 -8.67 -10.19 10.31
N LEU A 56 -8.67 -8.90 10.65
CA LEU A 56 -9.24 -7.86 9.80
C LEU A 56 -8.42 -7.68 8.52
N ALA A 57 -7.09 -7.69 8.63
CA ALA A 57 -6.19 -7.63 7.47
C ALA A 57 -6.40 -8.82 6.52
N VAL A 58 -6.50 -10.04 7.05
CA VAL A 58 -6.77 -11.25 6.26
C VAL A 58 -8.13 -11.14 5.58
N THR A 59 -9.16 -10.67 6.29
CA THR A 59 -10.51 -10.49 5.75
C THR A 59 -10.51 -9.49 4.59
N LEU A 60 -9.86 -8.34 4.76
CA LEU A 60 -9.71 -7.32 3.71
C LEU A 60 -8.95 -7.85 2.49
N VAL A 61 -7.82 -8.53 2.71
CA VAL A 61 -7.00 -9.09 1.63
C VAL A 61 -7.73 -10.19 0.86
N ARG A 62 -8.48 -11.06 1.56
CA ARG A 62 -9.32 -12.09 0.93
C ARG A 62 -10.48 -11.49 0.15
N ALA A 63 -11.10 -10.44 0.65
CA ALA A 63 -12.17 -9.73 -0.05
C ALA A 63 -11.65 -9.13 -1.37
N ILE A 64 -10.49 -8.45 -1.33
CA ILE A 64 -9.83 -7.92 -2.54
C ILE A 64 -9.54 -9.04 -3.53
N TYR A 65 -8.96 -10.15 -3.07
CA TYR A 65 -8.60 -11.29 -3.92
C TYR A 65 -9.83 -11.90 -4.62
N SER A 66 -10.93 -12.05 -3.87
CA SER A 66 -12.16 -12.67 -4.37
C SER A 66 -12.92 -11.75 -5.32
N GLU A 67 -13.04 -10.45 -4.99
CA GLU A 67 -13.74 -9.46 -5.82
C GLU A 67 -13.01 -9.23 -7.15
N ASN A 68 -11.68 -9.25 -7.15
CA ASN A 68 -10.87 -9.19 -8.37
C ASN A 68 -10.84 -10.52 -9.15
N ARG A 69 -11.48 -11.58 -8.63
CA ARG A 69 -11.51 -12.92 -9.21
C ARG A 69 -10.11 -13.47 -9.49
N CYS A 70 -9.16 -13.15 -8.62
CA CYS A 70 -7.80 -13.65 -8.73
C CYS A 70 -7.79 -15.17 -8.54
N ARG A 71 -7.05 -15.88 -9.39
CA ARG A 71 -6.68 -17.29 -9.27
C ARG A 71 -5.24 -17.45 -8.78
N HIS A 72 -4.41 -16.44 -9.03
CA HIS A 72 -3.02 -16.37 -8.59
C HIS A 72 -2.70 -15.02 -7.97
N VAL A 73 -1.69 -14.98 -7.09
CA VAL A 73 -1.22 -13.73 -6.46
C VAL A 73 -0.57 -12.75 -7.44
N ARG A 74 -0.27 -13.20 -8.66
CA ARG A 74 0.25 -12.37 -9.76
C ARG A 74 -0.83 -11.89 -10.72
N ASP A 75 -2.09 -12.20 -10.44
CA ASP A 75 -3.20 -11.72 -11.27
C ASP A 75 -3.38 -10.21 -11.09
N ARG A 76 -3.90 -9.58 -12.14
CA ARG A 76 -4.13 -8.13 -12.15
C ARG A 76 -5.29 -7.78 -11.25
N VAL A 77 -5.19 -6.62 -10.63
CA VAL A 77 -6.24 -6.02 -9.81
C VAL A 77 -6.69 -4.70 -10.43
N SER A 78 -7.96 -4.35 -10.25
CA SER A 78 -8.50 -3.05 -10.62
C SER A 78 -8.81 -2.21 -9.39
N ALA A 79 -8.69 -0.89 -9.52
CA ALA A 79 -9.02 0.04 -8.45
C ALA A 79 -10.48 -0.14 -8.00
N GLU A 80 -11.39 -0.26 -8.97
CA GLU A 80 -12.82 -0.40 -8.71
C GLU A 80 -13.15 -1.66 -7.88
N ALA A 81 -12.59 -2.81 -8.24
CA ALA A 81 -12.83 -4.06 -7.52
C ALA A 81 -12.21 -4.02 -6.11
N CYS A 82 -11.01 -3.45 -5.96
CA CYS A 82 -10.38 -3.27 -4.65
C CYS A 82 -11.22 -2.38 -3.73
N LEU A 83 -11.70 -1.23 -4.21
CA LEU A 83 -12.51 -0.31 -3.41
C LEU A 83 -13.87 -0.91 -3.07
N ARG A 84 -14.50 -1.62 -4.02
CA ARG A 84 -15.77 -2.32 -3.80
C ARG A 84 -15.65 -3.43 -2.76
N ALA A 85 -14.51 -4.10 -2.67
CA ALA A 85 -14.24 -5.10 -1.65
C ALA A 85 -14.03 -4.49 -0.25
N VAL A 86 -13.27 -3.39 -0.16
CA VAL A 86 -12.86 -2.80 1.12
C VAL A 86 -13.95 -1.92 1.75
N ALA A 87 -14.69 -1.16 0.94
CA ALA A 87 -15.72 -0.24 1.41
C ALA A 87 -16.77 -0.86 2.35
N PRO A 88 -17.39 -2.02 2.05
CA PRO A 88 -18.39 -2.61 2.94
C PRO A 88 -17.78 -3.11 4.26
N ILE A 89 -16.54 -3.59 4.24
CA ILE A 89 -15.84 -4.04 5.45
C ILE A 89 -15.53 -2.84 6.36
N HIS A 90 -15.01 -1.75 5.79
CA HIS A 90 -14.79 -0.51 6.54
C HIS A 90 -16.10 0.05 7.09
N ALA A 91 -17.18 0.07 6.29
CA ALA A 91 -18.49 0.51 6.76
C ALA A 91 -19.00 -0.33 7.93
N ALA A 92 -18.84 -1.66 7.88
CA ALA A 92 -19.21 -2.54 8.98
C ALA A 92 -18.42 -2.24 10.27
N VAL A 93 -17.11 -2.00 10.15
CA VAL A 93 -16.24 -1.59 11.27
C VAL A 93 -16.66 -0.23 11.82
N ALA A 94 -16.99 0.73 10.96
CA ALA A 94 -17.37 2.08 11.34
C ALA A 94 -18.73 2.18 12.06
N HIS A 95 -19.67 1.27 11.77
CA HIS A 95 -21.02 1.27 12.34
C HIS A 95 -21.23 0.24 13.46
N ALA A 96 -20.20 -0.53 13.82
CA ALA A 96 -20.31 -1.49 14.92
C ALA A 96 -20.24 -0.78 16.28
N ASP A 97 -21.20 -1.09 17.16
CA ASP A 97 -21.41 -0.43 18.46
C ASP A 97 -20.22 -0.55 19.43
N HIS A 98 -19.34 -1.53 19.21
CA HIS A 98 -18.21 -1.85 20.07
C HIS A 98 -16.88 -1.99 19.29
N THR A 99 -16.69 -1.19 18.25
CA THR A 99 -15.40 -1.14 17.55
C THR A 99 -14.37 -0.37 18.37
N ASP A 100 -13.23 -1.02 18.64
CA ASP A 100 -12.07 -0.36 19.23
C ASP A 100 -11.47 0.69 18.26
N VAL A 101 -10.95 1.80 18.84
CA VAL A 101 -10.44 2.95 18.09
C VAL A 101 -9.28 2.56 17.18
N ASP A 102 -8.40 1.65 17.59
CA ASP A 102 -7.26 1.24 16.76
C ASP A 102 -7.74 0.42 15.56
N THR A 103 -8.75 -0.42 15.75
CA THR A 103 -9.38 -1.19 14.66
C THR A 103 -10.08 -0.27 13.65
N TYR A 104 -10.80 0.76 14.14
CA TYR A 104 -11.39 1.78 13.27
C TYR A 104 -10.32 2.50 12.44
N ARG A 105 -9.28 3.02 13.12
CA ARG A 105 -8.18 3.75 12.47
C ARG A 105 -7.42 2.89 11.46
N PHE A 106 -7.20 1.62 11.78
CA PHE A 106 -6.60 0.68 10.84
C PHE A 106 -7.49 0.49 9.60
N SER A 107 -8.81 0.29 9.77
CA SER A 107 -9.73 0.11 8.64
C SER A 107 -9.80 1.34 7.73
N GLU A 108 -9.83 2.54 8.33
CA GLU A 108 -9.83 3.83 7.63
C GLU A 108 -8.50 4.05 6.90
N GLY A 109 -7.38 3.82 7.58
CA GLY A 109 -6.04 3.90 7.02
C GLY A 109 -5.83 2.91 5.87
N PHE A 110 -6.39 1.71 5.96
CA PHE A 110 -6.33 0.71 4.90
C PHE A 110 -7.10 1.15 3.65
N LEU A 111 -8.33 1.65 3.83
CA LEU A 111 -9.13 2.18 2.72
C LEU A 111 -8.42 3.35 2.02
N ALA A 112 -7.93 4.31 2.81
CA ALA A 112 -7.17 5.45 2.29
C ALA A 112 -5.88 5.01 1.57
N ALA A 113 -5.18 4.00 2.09
CA ALA A 113 -3.98 3.45 1.44
C ALA A 113 -4.31 2.82 0.09
N VAL A 114 -5.40 2.05 -0.01
CA VAL A 114 -5.87 1.47 -1.29
C VAL A 114 -6.17 2.56 -2.30
N GLN A 115 -6.96 3.57 -1.92
CA GLN A 115 -7.26 4.73 -2.79
C GLN A 115 -5.97 5.39 -3.27
N ALA A 116 -5.05 5.69 -2.35
CA ALA A 116 -3.83 6.38 -2.67
C ALA A 116 -2.87 5.58 -3.56
N VAL A 117 -2.90 4.24 -3.53
CA VAL A 117 -2.10 3.40 -4.46
C VAL A 117 -2.60 3.57 -5.90
N PHE A 118 -3.92 3.65 -6.10
CA PHE A 118 -4.50 3.80 -7.44
C PHE A 118 -4.56 5.25 -7.92
N GLU A 119 -4.66 6.23 -7.01
CA GLU A 119 -4.59 7.66 -7.34
C GLU A 119 -3.18 8.13 -7.73
N GLN A 120 -2.15 7.38 -7.34
CA GLN A 120 -0.80 7.61 -7.84
C GLN A 120 -0.75 7.34 -9.34
N LYS A 121 -1.01 8.40 -10.13
CA LYS A 121 -0.55 8.53 -11.52
C LYS A 121 0.88 7.98 -11.58
N PRO A 122 1.23 7.11 -12.54
CA PRO A 122 2.59 6.60 -12.63
C PRO A 122 3.54 7.78 -12.58
N ARG A 123 4.30 7.89 -11.49
CA ARG A 123 5.32 8.92 -11.33
C ARG A 123 6.25 8.73 -12.51
N SER A 124 6.17 9.64 -13.47
CA SER A 124 7.07 9.72 -14.60
C SER A 124 8.49 9.86 -14.07
N ARG A 125 9.19 8.72 -13.97
CA ARG A 125 10.60 8.54 -13.61
C ARG A 125 10.97 9.05 -12.20
N PRO A 126 11.69 8.27 -11.38
CA PRO A 126 12.25 8.83 -10.15
C PRO A 126 13.16 10.02 -10.52
N PRO A 127 13.09 11.16 -9.81
CA PRO A 127 14.07 12.21 -10.00
C PRO A 127 15.44 11.60 -9.72
N LYS A 128 16.36 11.75 -10.67
CA LYS A 128 17.76 11.35 -10.55
C LYS A 128 18.26 11.86 -9.19
N VAL A 129 18.61 10.94 -8.29
CA VAL A 129 19.21 11.27 -6.99
C VAL A 129 20.38 12.20 -7.29
N ARG A 130 20.25 13.48 -6.97
CA ARG A 130 21.41 14.36 -6.90
C ARG A 130 22.18 13.85 -5.70
N GLU A 131 23.38 13.34 -5.94
CA GLU A 131 24.33 13.05 -4.88
C GLU A 131 24.35 14.24 -3.92
N PRO A 132 24.19 14.03 -2.61
CA PRO A 132 24.38 15.11 -1.67
C PRO A 132 25.83 15.56 -1.83
N ARG A 133 26.04 16.83 -2.23
CA ARG A 133 27.32 17.51 -2.06
C ARG A 133 27.54 17.67 -0.56
N GLY A 134 27.94 16.59 0.10
CA GLY A 134 28.40 16.61 1.47
C GLY A 134 29.64 17.48 1.53
N GLN A 135 29.53 18.64 2.16
CA GLN A 135 30.69 19.47 2.45
C GLN A 135 31.33 18.93 3.71
N LEU A 136 32.58 18.45 3.59
CA LEU A 136 33.37 18.01 4.72
C LEU A 136 33.76 19.25 5.55
N LEU A 137 33.13 19.45 6.70
CA LEU A 137 33.55 20.47 7.67
C LEU A 137 34.68 19.89 8.52
N SER A 138 35.92 20.24 8.19
CA SER A 138 37.09 19.89 8.99
C SER A 138 37.15 20.79 10.22
N PHE A 139 37.03 20.21 11.42
CA PHE A 139 37.26 20.92 12.66
C PHE A 139 38.77 20.93 12.99
N PRO A 140 39.39 22.09 13.27
CA PRO A 140 40.76 22.14 13.73
C PRO A 140 40.86 21.57 15.14
N LEU A 141 41.69 20.54 15.33
CA LEU A 141 42.09 20.06 16.65
C LEU A 141 42.98 21.14 17.29
N THR A 142 42.42 21.93 18.20
CA THR A 142 43.19 22.85 19.03
C THR A 142 44.12 22.06 19.93
N ARG A 143 45.42 22.05 19.59
CA ARG A 143 46.49 21.60 20.50
C ARG A 143 46.47 22.50 21.74
N ARG A 144 46.02 21.97 22.88
CA ARG A 144 46.34 22.54 24.18
C ARG A 144 47.86 22.52 24.36
N ARG A 145 48.51 23.68 24.25
CA ARG A 145 49.86 23.88 24.78
C ARG A 145 49.74 23.83 26.31
N ALA A 146 50.30 22.79 26.92
CA ALA A 146 50.55 22.78 28.35
C ALA A 146 51.65 23.80 28.64
N HIS A 147 51.32 24.85 29.39
CA HIS A 147 52.30 25.71 30.05
C HIS A 147 52.98 24.90 31.18
N ARG A 148 54.31 24.90 31.17
CA ARG A 148 55.14 24.71 32.36
C ARG A 148 55.82 26.04 32.64
#